data_AF-A0A383EN75-F1
#
_entry.id   AF-A0A383EN75-F1
#
_cell.length_a   1.000
_cell.length_b   1.000
_cell.length_c   1.000
_cell.angle_alpha   90.00
_cell.angle_beta   90.00
_cell.angle_gamma   90.00
#
_symmetry.space_group_name_H-M   'P 1'
#
loop_
_entity.id
_entity.type
_entity.pdbx_description
1 polymer ?
#
loop_
_entity_poly.entity_id
_entity_poly.type
_entity_poly.pdbx_seq_one_letter_code
_entity_poly.pdbx_strand_id
1 'polypeptide(L)'
;THLLSLDILSDTIKLFTYIKEQENIFTSSAGRGIAYPHSTSVEIDKLTCILGISHKGIDFNSPDGHDCHIILLTLSPINEPKEHRKFITRFRSMVDNPEIRSHMIDSRTCNETFNIISDWEKENNQDDII
;
A
#
# COMPACT_ATOMS: atom_id res chain seq x y z
N THR A 1 9.29 11.95 9.13
CA THR A 1 8.75 10.72 8.51
C THR A 1 9.34 10.60 7.12
N HIS A 2 9.31 9.41 6.49
CA HIS A 2 10.03 9.14 5.24
C HIS A 2 9.62 10.07 4.07
N LEU A 3 8.33 10.44 3.99
CA LEU A 3 7.82 11.37 2.96
C LEU A 3 8.33 12.81 3.13
N LEU A 4 8.50 13.27 4.37
CA LEU A 4 9.10 14.58 4.66
C LEU A 4 10.58 14.61 4.27
N SER A 5 11.33 13.53 4.56
CA SER A 5 12.76 13.46 4.22
C SER A 5 13.05 13.36 2.72
N LEU A 6 12.03 13.04 1.92
CA LEU A 6 12.13 12.95 0.46
C LEU A 6 11.53 14.19 -0.24
N ASP A 7 11.14 15.22 0.52
CA ASP A 7 10.46 16.43 0.02
C ASP A 7 9.20 16.13 -0.83
N ILE A 8 8.53 15.01 -0.55
CA ILE A 8 7.27 14.62 -1.21
C ILE A 8 6.08 15.34 -0.59
N LEU A 9 6.12 15.56 0.72
CA LEU A 9 5.11 16.29 1.47
C LEU A 9 5.78 17.31 2.39
N SER A 10 5.16 18.47 2.55
CA SER A 10 5.62 19.52 3.47
C SER A 10 5.23 19.26 4.93
N ASP A 11 4.14 18.52 5.17
CA ASP A 11 3.71 18.07 6.49
C ASP A 11 3.02 16.70 6.39
N THR A 12 3.17 15.86 7.41
CA THR A 12 2.52 14.53 7.46
C THR A 12 1.51 14.39 8.58
N ILE A 13 1.42 15.36 9.50
CA ILE A 13 0.48 15.30 10.63
C ILE A 13 -0.96 15.37 10.12
N LYS A 14 -1.26 16.33 9.23
CA LYS A 14 -2.61 16.49 8.66
C LYS A 14 -3.05 15.26 7.87
N LEU A 15 -2.15 14.71 7.04
CA LEU A 15 -2.43 13.50 6.27
C LEU A 15 -2.73 12.30 7.18
N PHE A 16 -1.91 12.11 8.21
CA PHE A 16 -2.10 11.02 9.18
C PHE A 16 -3.44 11.14 9.91
N THR A 17 -3.76 12.34 10.42
CA THR A 17 -5.04 12.58 11.11
C THR A 17 -6.22 12.31 10.18
N TYR A 18 -6.17 12.81 8.94
CA TYR A 18 -7.22 12.60 7.95
C TYR A 18 -7.43 11.10 7.66
N ILE A 19 -6.36 10.36 7.35
CA ILE A 19 -6.45 8.92 7.07
C ILE A 19 -7.02 8.18 8.28
N LYS A 20 -6.53 8.48 9.49
CA LYS A 20 -7.01 7.84 10.72
C LYS A 20 -8.49 8.08 10.97
N GLU A 21 -8.98 9.29 10.69
CA GLU A 21 -10.41 9.59 10.79
C GLU A 21 -11.23 8.79 9.76
N GLN A 22 -10.74 8.63 8.53
CA GLN A 22 -11.41 7.78 7.53
C GLN A 22 -11.45 6.31 7.95
N GLU A 23 -10.35 5.76 8.47
CA GLU A 23 -10.28 4.36 8.94
C GLU A 23 -11.24 4.08 10.12
N ASN A 24 -11.53 5.09 10.94
CA ASN A 24 -12.52 4.96 12.02
C ASN A 24 -13.97 4.88 11.51
N ILE A 25 -14.23 5.38 10.29
CA ILE A 25 -15.57 5.34 9.67
C ILE A 25 -15.72 4.07 8.83
N PHE A 26 -14.74 3.82 7.95
CA PHE A 26 -14.71 2.64 7.09
C PHE A 26 -13.29 2.08 7.06
N THR A 27 -13.16 0.81 7.43
CA THR A 27 -11.90 0.08 7.29
C THR A 27 -11.46 0.03 5.83
N SER A 28 -10.18 0.31 5.57
CA SER A 28 -9.53 0.03 4.28
C SER A 28 -8.96 -1.38 4.19
N SER A 29 -9.17 -2.22 5.22
CA SER A 29 -8.79 -3.63 5.15
C SER A 29 -9.56 -4.34 4.04
N ALA A 30 -8.83 -5.07 3.20
CA ALA A 30 -9.40 -5.97 2.21
C ALA A 30 -9.44 -7.43 2.69
N GLY A 31 -9.11 -7.66 3.96
CA GLY A 31 -8.88 -8.99 4.54
C GLY A 31 -7.52 -9.58 4.16
N ARG A 32 -7.27 -10.80 4.63
CA ARG A 32 -6.01 -11.56 4.41
C ARG A 32 -4.76 -10.81 4.91
N GLY A 33 -4.94 -9.97 5.92
CA GLY A 33 -3.87 -9.19 6.53
C GLY A 33 -3.37 -8.01 5.68
N ILE A 34 -4.22 -7.43 4.83
CA ILE A 34 -3.85 -6.29 3.96
C ILE A 34 -4.82 -5.12 4.10
N ALA A 35 -4.27 -3.91 4.22
CA ALA A 35 -5.01 -2.66 4.16
C ALA A 35 -4.55 -1.77 2.99
N TYR A 36 -5.50 -1.05 2.39
CA TYR A 36 -5.26 -0.11 1.28
C TYR A 36 -5.72 1.33 1.61
N PRO A 37 -5.13 2.01 2.61
CA PRO A 37 -5.47 3.40 2.86
C PRO A 37 -5.22 4.27 1.64
N HIS A 38 -6.10 5.24 1.40
CA HIS A 38 -6.01 6.13 0.26
C HIS A 38 -6.31 7.58 0.65
N SER A 39 -5.61 8.52 0.03
CA SER A 39 -5.93 9.94 0.11
C SER A 39 -5.52 10.67 -1.18
N THR A 40 -6.08 11.85 -1.41
CA THR A 40 -5.62 12.78 -2.44
C THR A 40 -4.78 13.89 -1.81
N SER A 41 -3.80 14.41 -2.55
CA SER A 41 -2.96 15.52 -2.08
C SER A 41 -2.74 16.56 -3.18
N VAL A 42 -2.73 17.84 -2.79
CA VAL A 42 -2.32 18.97 -3.64
C VAL A 42 -0.81 19.01 -3.87
N GLU A 43 -0.04 18.33 -3.01
CA GLU A 43 1.43 18.45 -2.96
C GLU A 43 2.13 17.43 -3.87
N ILE A 44 1.37 16.55 -4.53
CA ILE A 44 1.92 15.52 -5.40
C ILE A 44 1.35 15.63 -6.82
N ASP A 45 2.25 15.50 -7.79
CA ASP A 45 1.91 15.56 -9.22
C ASP A 45 1.74 14.17 -9.85
N LYS A 46 2.09 13.11 -9.11
CA LYS A 46 1.97 11.71 -9.55
C LYS A 46 1.55 10.80 -8.41
N LEU A 47 0.98 9.64 -8.77
CA LEU A 47 0.66 8.57 -7.82
C LEU A 47 1.90 8.23 -6.99
N THR A 48 1.78 8.37 -5.67
CA THR A 48 2.85 8.03 -4.72
C THR A 48 2.33 6.94 -3.78
N CYS A 49 3.11 5.88 -3.61
CA CYS A 49 2.74 4.74 -2.78
C CYS A 49 3.77 4.53 -1.68
N ILE A 50 3.29 4.17 -0.48
CA ILE A 50 4.12 3.75 0.64
C ILE A 50 3.68 2.35 1.04
N LEU A 51 4.62 1.42 0.97
CA LEU A 51 4.43 0.06 1.45
C LEU A 51 5.02 -0.07 2.84
N GLY A 52 4.17 -0.33 3.83
CA GLY A 52 4.55 -0.64 5.20
C GLY A 52 4.31 -2.12 5.49
N ILE A 53 5.25 -2.74 6.19
CA ILE A 53 5.14 -4.13 6.65
C ILE A 53 5.26 -4.16 8.17
N SER A 54 4.24 -4.68 8.84
CA SER A 54 4.20 -4.89 10.29
C SER A 54 4.24 -6.38 10.60
N HIS A 55 5.36 -6.87 11.11
CA HIS A 55 5.46 -8.27 11.56
C HIS A 55 4.46 -8.62 12.66
N LYS A 56 4.13 -7.66 13.53
CA LYS A 56 3.16 -7.86 14.62
C LYS A 56 1.71 -7.77 14.16
N GLY A 57 1.44 -7.22 12.98
CA GLY A 57 0.10 -6.82 12.57
C GLY A 57 -0.30 -5.46 13.15
N ILE A 58 -1.34 -4.87 12.60
CA ILE A 58 -2.00 -3.65 13.06
C ILE A 58 -3.51 -3.89 12.97
N ASP A 59 -4.24 -3.54 14.02
CA ASP A 59 -5.69 -3.61 14.02
C ASP A 59 -6.27 -2.51 13.11
N PHE A 60 -6.86 -2.94 12.00
CA PHE A 60 -7.59 -2.11 11.04
C PHE A 60 -9.10 -2.35 11.10
N ASN A 61 -9.62 -2.99 12.15
CA ASN A 61 -11.01 -3.45 12.23
C ASN A 61 -11.42 -4.30 11.01
N SER A 62 -10.56 -5.24 10.61
CA SER A 62 -10.77 -6.04 9.42
C SER A 62 -12.05 -6.88 9.53
N PRO A 63 -12.89 -6.98 8.48
CA PRO A 63 -14.12 -7.78 8.52
C PRO A 63 -13.90 -9.27 8.76
N ASP A 64 -12.71 -9.78 8.43
CA ASP A 64 -12.31 -11.18 8.67
C ASP A 64 -11.69 -11.39 10.07
N GLY A 65 -11.60 -10.35 10.90
CA GLY A 65 -11.08 -10.39 12.27
C GLY A 65 -9.56 -10.52 12.39
N HIS A 66 -8.81 -10.42 11.29
CA HIS A 66 -7.35 -10.53 11.32
C HIS A 66 -6.67 -9.16 11.29
N ASP A 67 -5.53 -9.06 11.96
CA ASP A 67 -4.66 -7.89 11.89
C ASP A 67 -4.07 -7.71 10.48
N CYS A 68 -3.85 -6.46 10.07
CA CYS A 68 -3.20 -6.12 8.82
C CYS A 68 -1.67 -6.07 8.99
N HIS A 69 -0.96 -6.86 8.20
CA HIS A 69 0.49 -6.92 8.18
C HIS A 69 1.08 -6.12 7.01
N ILE A 70 0.38 -6.06 5.87
CA ILE A 70 0.79 -5.32 4.68
C ILE A 70 -0.11 -4.11 4.55
N ILE A 71 0.47 -2.91 4.57
CA ILE A 71 -0.26 -1.65 4.44
C ILE A 71 0.27 -0.93 3.20
N LEU A 72 -0.58 -0.77 2.20
CA LEU A 72 -0.25 -0.02 0.99
C LEU A 72 -1.01 1.31 1.00
N LEU A 73 -0.36 2.35 1.55
CA LEU A 73 -0.89 3.71 1.48
C LEU A 73 -0.67 4.26 0.07
N THR A 74 -1.74 4.76 -0.55
CA THR A 74 -1.69 5.40 -1.87
C THR A 74 -2.12 6.87 -1.78
N LEU A 75 -1.33 7.75 -2.40
CA LEU A 75 -1.63 9.16 -2.54
C LEU A 75 -1.77 9.51 -4.02
N SER A 76 -2.92 10.07 -4.43
CA SER A 76 -3.13 10.53 -5.80
C SER A 76 -3.17 12.05 -5.92
N PRO A 77 -2.76 12.62 -7.07
CA PRO A 77 -3.03 14.02 -7.38
C PRO A 77 -4.53 14.29 -7.40
N ILE A 78 -4.95 15.51 -7.03
CA ILE A 78 -6.37 15.90 -7.06
C ILE A 78 -6.99 15.77 -8.46
N ASN A 79 -6.21 16.03 -9.50
CA ASN A 79 -6.69 16.03 -10.88
C ASN A 79 -6.78 14.63 -11.50
N GLU A 80 -6.13 13.63 -10.90
CA GLU A 80 -6.07 12.25 -11.42
C GLU A 80 -6.46 11.21 -10.34
N PRO A 81 -7.65 11.33 -9.72
CA PRO A 81 -8.03 10.51 -8.57
C PRO A 81 -8.40 9.07 -8.95
N LYS A 82 -8.12 8.60 -10.17
CA LYS A 82 -8.53 7.26 -10.64
C LYS A 82 -7.36 6.36 -11.02
N GLU A 83 -6.16 6.91 -11.25
CA GLU A 83 -4.98 6.13 -11.65
C GLU A 83 -4.53 5.15 -10.56
N HIS A 84 -4.80 5.44 -9.27
CA HIS A 84 -4.52 4.51 -8.18
C HIS A 84 -5.19 3.15 -8.35
N ARG A 85 -6.35 3.06 -9.01
CA ARG A 85 -7.11 1.80 -9.10
C ARG A 85 -6.39 0.75 -9.93
N LYS A 86 -5.78 1.13 -11.05
CA LYS A 86 -5.02 0.18 -11.88
C LYS A 86 -3.85 -0.39 -11.10
N PHE A 87 -3.12 0.48 -10.40
CA PHE A 87 -2.00 0.09 -9.55
C PHE A 87 -2.45 -0.84 -8.40
N ILE A 88 -3.51 -0.48 -7.68
CA ILE A 88 -4.04 -1.30 -6.59
C ILE A 88 -4.50 -2.67 -7.11
N THR A 89 -5.15 -2.75 -8.29
CA THR A 89 -5.53 -4.03 -8.88
C THR A 89 -4.32 -4.92 -9.18
N ARG A 90 -3.24 -4.36 -9.76
CA ARG A 90 -2.01 -5.11 -10.05
C ARG A 90 -1.28 -5.53 -8.76
N PHE A 91 -1.21 -4.66 -7.77
CA PHE A 91 -0.65 -5.03 -6.47
C PHE A 91 -1.48 -6.13 -5.81
N ARG A 92 -2.82 -6.02 -5.87
CA ARG A 92 -3.74 -7.01 -5.32
C ARG A 92 -3.55 -8.38 -5.96
N SER A 93 -3.38 -8.46 -7.28
CA SER A 93 -3.15 -9.74 -7.95
C SER A 93 -1.85 -10.41 -7.52
N MET A 94 -0.78 -9.63 -7.29
CA MET A 94 0.47 -10.13 -6.71
C MET A 94 0.26 -10.70 -5.31
N VAL A 95 -0.34 -9.91 -4.42
CA VAL A 95 -0.53 -10.31 -3.02
C VAL A 95 -1.72 -11.24 -2.82
N ASP A 96 -2.49 -11.61 -3.85
CA ASP A 96 -3.48 -12.69 -3.75
C ASP A 96 -2.78 -14.07 -3.63
N ASN A 97 -1.53 -14.19 -4.09
CA ASN A 97 -0.70 -15.37 -3.84
C ASN A 97 -0.28 -15.43 -2.34
N PRO A 98 -0.66 -16.49 -1.59
CA PRO A 98 -0.30 -16.63 -0.17
C PRO A 98 1.21 -16.74 0.08
N GLU A 99 1.99 -17.33 -0.83
CA GLU A 99 3.44 -17.46 -0.66
C GLU A 99 4.12 -16.10 -0.74
N ILE A 100 3.70 -15.26 -1.70
CA ILE A 100 4.19 -13.89 -1.84
C ILE A 100 3.87 -13.08 -0.58
N ARG A 101 2.62 -13.17 -0.07
CA ARG A 101 2.27 -12.50 1.19
C ARG A 101 3.16 -12.94 2.35
N SER A 102 3.38 -14.26 2.51
CA SER A 102 4.23 -14.78 3.58
C SER A 102 5.65 -14.25 3.46
N HIS A 103 6.25 -14.33 2.27
CA HIS A 103 7.61 -13.81 2.04
C HIS A 103 7.71 -12.31 2.29
N MET A 104 6.71 -11.52 1.90
CA MET A 104 6.67 -10.09 2.22
C MET A 104 6.61 -9.87 3.73
N ILE A 105 5.73 -10.57 4.45
CA ILE A 105 5.59 -10.46 5.91
C ILE A 105 6.87 -10.88 6.64
N ASP A 106 7.60 -11.87 6.11
CA ASP A 106 8.85 -12.36 6.72
C ASP A 106 10.09 -11.52 6.37
N SER A 107 9.98 -10.64 5.37
CA SER A 107 11.08 -9.77 4.92
C SER A 107 11.51 -8.79 6.01
N ARG A 108 12.82 -8.70 6.25
CA ARG A 108 13.42 -7.89 7.32
C ARG A 108 14.02 -6.60 6.82
N THR A 109 14.14 -6.45 5.51
CA THR A 109 14.75 -5.28 4.86
C THR A 109 13.92 -4.83 3.67
N CYS A 110 13.97 -3.52 3.38
CA CYS A 110 13.33 -2.98 2.17
C CYS A 110 13.85 -3.64 0.89
N ASN A 111 15.10 -4.10 0.87
CA ASN A 111 15.70 -4.75 -0.30
C ASN A 111 15.12 -6.15 -0.54
N GLU A 112 14.83 -6.91 0.52
CA GLU A 112 14.15 -8.20 0.40
C GLU A 112 12.72 -8.03 -0.14
N THR A 113 11.96 -7.09 0.42
CA THR A 113 10.62 -6.76 -0.10
C THR A 113 10.68 -6.33 -1.57
N PHE A 114 11.66 -5.49 -1.93
CA PHE A 114 11.86 -5.05 -3.30
C PHE A 114 12.16 -6.21 -4.26
N ASN A 115 13.01 -7.16 -3.86
CA ASN A 115 13.32 -8.33 -4.67
C ASN A 115 12.09 -9.20 -4.91
N ILE A 116 11.26 -9.43 -3.89
CA ILE A 116 10.00 -10.20 -4.03
C ILE A 116 9.09 -9.57 -5.09
N ILE A 117 8.92 -8.25 -5.04
CA ILE A 117 8.10 -7.51 -6.02
C ILE A 117 8.73 -7.61 -7.42
N SER A 118 10.04 -7.39 -7.52
CA SER A 118 10.76 -7.40 -8.79
C SER A 118 10.74 -8.78 -9.47
N ASP A 119 10.86 -9.85 -8.69
CA ASP A 119 10.84 -11.22 -9.21
C ASP A 119 9.42 -11.60 -9.68
N TRP A 120 8.40 -11.24 -8.90
CA TRP A 120 7.00 -11.37 -9.35
C TRP A 120 6.74 -10.59 -10.64
N GLU A 121 7.21 -9.35 -10.76
CA GLU A 121 7.06 -8.56 -11.99
C GLU A 121 7.75 -9.21 -13.19
N LYS A 122 8.96 -9.76 -13.05
CA LYS A 122 9.65 -10.45 -14.15
C LYS A 122 8.88 -11.67 -14.64
N GLU A 123 8.27 -12.42 -13.73
CA GLU A 123 7.47 -13.61 -14.05
C GLU A 123 6.14 -13.25 -14.73
N ASN A 124 5.56 -12.08 -14.44
CA ASN A 124 4.24 -11.67 -14.91
C ASN A 124 4.27 -10.60 -16.03
N ASN A 125 5.46 -10.08 -16.39
CA ASN A 125 5.64 -9.13 -17.50
C ASN A 125 5.54 -9.75 -18.90
N GLN A 126 5.13 -11.02 -19.03
CA GLN A 126 4.77 -11.62 -20.33
C GLN A 126 3.32 -11.29 -20.77
N ASP A 127 2.49 -10.75 -19.88
CA ASP A 127 1.07 -10.49 -20.14
C ASP A 127 0.75 -9.07 -20.65
N ASP A 128 1.73 -8.17 -20.72
CA ASP A 128 1.57 -6.78 -21.19
C ASP A 128 1.93 -6.59 -22.70
N ILE A 129 2.17 -7.69 -23.44
CA ILE A 129 2.38 -7.69 -24.91
C ILE A 129 1.21 -8.43 -25.60
N ILE A 130 -0.03 -7.92 -25.47
CA ILE A 130 -1.14 -8.27 -26.37
C ILE A 130 -1.96 -7.01 -26.65
#